data_AF-A0A0V0WTK1-F1
#
_entry.id   AF-A0A0V0WTK1-F1
#
_cell.length_a   1.000
_cell.length_b   1.000
_cell.length_c   1.000
_cell.angle_alpha   90.00
_cell.angle_beta   90.00
_cell.angle_gamma   90.00
#
_symmetry.space_group_name_H-M   'P 1'
#
loop_
_entity.id
_entity.type
_entity.pdbx_description
1 polymer ?
#
loop_
_entity_poly.entity_id
_entity_poly.type
_entity_poly.pdbx_seq_one_letter_code
_entity_poly.pdbx_strand_id
1 'polypeptide(L)'
;MEFRRLITEISPDMKGFMELEKDVEEFLNLIFGHICQVEPDIKLSSNESSYLFQLICSDQQPSSQSCKTVVSVQQLLEQSFFDLNILLKRIPTRFILQIPRYGKERLYRGVLPSLQLDISSILLCHPHVCWKCSSLADLQCLECYLTETHWLNETFFCFNCFREFHCALKSEQDHAVVTLPSIDVRSPPSPVILQLAAVLCIESSHYVSFVRVGDRPESDWIFFDSMADREGEETGHNVPEVRLCPDFSRWLSPENVDQLHRSTIDSNVSAPFERLITDCYLCFYYWPDGLLYS
;
A
#
# COMPACT_ATOMS: atom_id res chain seq x y z
N MET A 1 -7.89 -11.91 27.04
CA MET A 1 -8.95 -10.93 27.38
C MET A 1 -8.45 -9.73 28.17
N GLU A 2 -7.38 -9.86 28.97
CA GLU A 2 -6.87 -8.77 29.82
C GLU A 2 -6.56 -7.47 29.08
N PHE A 3 -5.94 -7.54 27.89
CA PHE A 3 -5.67 -6.36 27.09
C PHE A 3 -6.94 -5.56 26.70
N ARG A 4 -8.01 -6.25 26.28
CA ARG A 4 -9.30 -5.61 25.94
C ARG A 4 -9.96 -4.98 27.18
N ARG A 5 -9.80 -5.62 28.35
CA ARG A 5 -10.27 -5.08 29.64
C ARG A 5 -9.54 -3.77 29.96
N LEU A 6 -8.22 -3.78 29.87
CA LEU A 6 -7.39 -2.59 30.11
C LEU A 6 -7.73 -1.46 29.13
N ILE A 7 -7.94 -1.75 27.85
CA ILE A 7 -8.38 -0.74 26.88
C ILE A 7 -9.73 -0.13 27.29
N THR A 8 -10.69 -0.96 27.71
CA THR A 8 -12.02 -0.50 28.14
C THR A 8 -11.92 0.41 29.37
N GLU A 9 -10.95 0.14 30.25
CA GLU A 9 -10.69 0.97 31.43
C GLU A 9 -10.02 2.30 31.08
N ILE A 10 -9.10 2.30 30.12
CA ILE A 10 -8.35 3.50 29.69
C ILE A 10 -9.20 4.41 28.80
N SER A 11 -10.11 3.85 28.01
CA SER A 11 -10.98 4.61 27.09
C SER A 11 -12.45 4.20 27.25
N PRO A 12 -13.09 4.60 28.37
CA PRO A 12 -14.47 4.22 28.68
C PRO A 12 -15.51 4.79 27.70
N ASP A 13 -15.17 5.86 26.97
CA ASP A 13 -16.03 6.46 25.95
C ASP A 13 -16.18 5.58 24.70
N MET A 14 -15.21 4.69 24.46
CA MET A 14 -15.18 3.80 23.31
C MET A 14 -15.75 2.43 23.68
N LYS A 15 -17.08 2.31 23.60
CA LYS A 15 -17.82 1.10 24.02
C LYS A 15 -17.58 -0.07 23.08
N GLY A 16 -17.67 -1.29 23.61
CA GLY A 16 -17.76 -2.52 22.80
C GLY A 16 -16.44 -3.23 22.48
N PHE A 17 -15.29 -2.81 23.01
CA PHE A 17 -14.02 -3.52 22.80
C PHE A 17 -14.01 -4.97 23.28
N MET A 18 -14.85 -5.30 24.26
CA MET A 18 -14.95 -6.65 24.79
C MET A 18 -15.76 -7.58 23.87
N GLU A 19 -16.73 -7.04 23.13
CA GLU A 19 -17.83 -7.84 22.54
C GLU A 19 -18.05 -7.59 21.04
N LEU A 20 -17.65 -6.43 20.51
CA LEU A 20 -17.91 -6.01 19.14
C LEU A 20 -16.62 -5.96 18.32
N GLU A 21 -16.77 -6.24 17.02
CA GLU A 21 -15.75 -5.89 16.04
C GLU A 21 -15.60 -4.37 15.94
N LYS A 22 -14.36 -3.93 15.76
CA LYS A 22 -13.99 -2.51 15.74
C LYS A 22 -13.35 -2.15 14.42
N ASP A 23 -13.61 -0.93 13.99
CA ASP A 23 -12.93 -0.37 12.82
C ASP A 23 -11.42 -0.27 13.11
N VAL A 24 -10.60 -0.63 12.12
CA VAL A 24 -9.16 -0.70 12.34
C VAL A 24 -8.53 0.68 12.49
N GLU A 25 -9.06 1.70 11.82
CA GLU A 25 -8.59 3.07 11.99
C GLU A 25 -8.90 3.59 13.40
N GLU A 26 -10.12 3.33 13.90
CA GLU A 26 -10.51 3.65 15.28
C GLU A 26 -9.56 2.97 16.28
N PHE A 27 -9.25 1.69 16.06
CA PHE A 27 -8.35 0.93 16.92
C PHE A 27 -6.91 1.46 16.88
N LEU A 28 -6.36 1.78 15.70
CA LEU A 28 -5.01 2.32 15.57
C LEU A 28 -4.87 3.70 16.22
N ASN A 29 -5.86 4.58 16.06
CA ASN A 29 -5.88 5.89 16.71
C ASN A 29 -5.92 5.79 18.24
N LEU A 30 -6.63 4.80 18.77
CA LEU A 30 -6.65 4.53 20.20
C LEU A 30 -5.29 4.03 20.70
N ILE A 31 -4.77 2.95 20.11
CA ILE A 31 -3.52 2.34 20.57
C ILE A 31 -2.34 3.31 20.40
N PHE A 32 -2.12 3.83 19.19
CA PHE A 32 -0.96 4.65 18.91
C PHE A 32 -1.12 6.08 19.42
N GLY A 33 -2.27 6.71 19.18
CA GLY A 33 -2.49 8.10 19.55
C GLY A 33 -2.76 8.30 21.04
N HIS A 34 -3.74 7.58 21.59
CA HIS A 34 -4.20 7.85 22.96
C HIS A 34 -3.37 7.11 24.01
N ILE A 35 -3.10 5.82 23.79
CA ILE A 35 -2.41 4.98 24.77
C ILE A 35 -0.89 5.17 24.70
N CYS A 36 -0.30 4.99 23.52
CA CYS A 36 1.15 5.03 23.35
C CYS A 36 1.70 6.43 23.06
N GLN A 37 0.84 7.41 22.74
CA GLN A 37 1.23 8.80 22.42
C GLN A 37 2.30 8.91 21.32
N VAL A 38 2.22 8.04 20.33
CA VAL A 38 3.14 7.98 19.19
C VAL A 38 2.70 9.00 18.14
N GLU A 39 3.62 9.76 17.56
CA GLU A 39 3.29 10.68 16.47
C GLU A 39 2.90 9.89 15.19
N PRO A 40 1.89 10.34 14.41
CA PRO A 40 1.62 9.78 13.10
C PRO A 40 2.81 9.91 12.13
N ASP A 41 3.16 8.83 11.43
CA ASP A 41 4.28 8.82 10.49
C ASP A 41 3.91 9.39 9.13
N ILE A 42 2.65 9.19 8.71
CA ILE A 42 2.13 9.65 7.43
C ILE A 42 1.82 11.13 7.59
N LYS A 43 2.59 11.98 6.91
CA LYS A 43 2.41 13.43 6.89
C LYS A 43 2.23 13.89 5.46
N LEU A 44 1.06 14.41 5.14
CA LEU A 44 0.69 14.80 3.78
C LEU A 44 0.94 16.29 3.52
N SER A 45 1.09 16.65 2.25
CA SER A 45 1.19 18.03 1.78
C SER A 45 -0.04 18.87 2.14
N SER A 46 -1.21 18.24 2.33
CA SER A 46 -2.46 18.84 2.85
C SER A 46 -2.36 19.32 4.31
N ASN A 47 -1.26 19.02 5.02
CA ASN A 47 -1.07 19.18 6.47
C ASN A 47 -1.83 18.17 7.33
N GLU A 48 -2.47 17.18 6.73
CA GLU A 48 -3.06 16.07 7.46
C GLU A 48 -1.98 15.07 7.91
N SER A 49 -2.27 14.40 9.02
CA SER A 49 -1.42 13.38 9.59
C SER A 49 -2.24 12.20 10.09
N SER A 50 -1.85 10.98 9.75
CA SER A 50 -2.60 9.76 10.10
C SER A 50 -1.67 8.58 10.34
N TYR A 51 -2.17 7.55 11.02
CA TYR A 51 -1.48 6.26 11.17
C TYR A 51 -1.74 5.31 9.99
N LEU A 52 -2.83 5.58 9.26
CA LEU A 52 -3.36 4.78 8.17
C LEU A 52 -3.65 5.68 6.98
N PHE A 53 -3.29 5.24 5.77
CA PHE A 53 -3.70 5.90 4.54
C PHE A 53 -4.64 4.99 3.76
N GLN A 54 -5.86 5.48 3.51
CA GLN A 54 -6.83 4.78 2.70
C GLN A 54 -6.58 5.05 1.22
N LEU A 55 -6.21 4.00 0.49
CA LEU A 55 -6.11 4.05 -0.96
C LEU A 55 -7.51 4.27 -1.55
N ILE A 56 -7.59 5.01 -2.64
CA ILE A 56 -8.83 5.32 -3.34
C ILE A 56 -8.87 4.63 -4.70
N CYS A 57 -10.09 4.42 -5.19
CA CYS A 57 -10.37 3.98 -6.55
C CYS A 57 -11.29 5.03 -7.18
N SER A 58 -10.91 5.53 -8.35
CA SER A 58 -11.67 6.51 -9.12
C SER A 58 -13.03 5.95 -9.57
N ASP A 59 -13.11 4.65 -9.87
CA ASP A 59 -14.36 3.91 -10.00
C ASP A 59 -14.89 3.53 -8.59
N GLN A 60 -15.67 4.42 -7.98
CA GLN A 60 -16.23 4.18 -6.63
C GLN A 60 -17.35 3.12 -6.58
N GLN A 61 -17.71 2.52 -7.71
CA GLN A 61 -18.60 1.37 -7.77
C GLN A 61 -17.88 0.18 -8.39
N PRO A 62 -18.20 -1.05 -7.97
CA PRO A 62 -17.73 -2.26 -8.64
C PRO A 62 -18.21 -2.23 -10.09
N SER A 63 -17.35 -1.77 -11.00
CA SER A 63 -17.60 -1.78 -12.44
C SER A 63 -17.36 -3.21 -12.95
N SER A 64 -18.07 -3.62 -14.00
CA SER A 64 -17.89 -4.95 -14.61
C SER A 64 -16.44 -5.27 -15.01
N GLN A 65 -15.61 -4.23 -15.11
CA GLN A 65 -14.21 -4.27 -15.48
C GLN A 65 -13.29 -4.35 -14.25
N SER A 66 -13.45 -3.50 -13.23
CA SER A 66 -12.65 -3.54 -11.99
C SER A 66 -12.82 -4.87 -11.24
N CYS A 67 -14.04 -5.41 -11.17
CA CYS A 67 -14.32 -6.73 -10.59
C CYS A 67 -13.60 -7.91 -11.29
N LYS A 68 -12.97 -7.68 -12.45
CA LYS A 68 -12.24 -8.70 -13.21
C LYS A 68 -10.73 -8.49 -13.19
N THR A 69 -10.25 -7.35 -12.73
CA THR A 69 -8.83 -7.01 -12.79
C THR A 69 -8.09 -7.37 -11.51
N VAL A 70 -6.81 -7.64 -11.66
CA VAL A 70 -5.84 -7.71 -10.56
C VAL A 70 -4.99 -6.46 -10.67
N VAL A 71 -4.78 -5.77 -9.54
CA VAL A 71 -3.99 -4.54 -9.46
C VAL A 71 -2.93 -4.68 -8.38
N SER A 72 -1.79 -4.02 -8.52
CA SER A 72 -0.78 -3.96 -7.46
C SER A 72 -1.04 -2.81 -6.49
N VAL A 73 -0.55 -2.94 -5.26
CA VAL A 73 -0.56 -1.83 -4.29
C VAL A 73 0.24 -0.62 -4.79
N GLN A 74 1.33 -0.83 -5.54
CA GLN A 74 2.08 0.26 -6.18
C GLN A 74 1.19 1.09 -7.11
N GLN A 75 0.44 0.44 -8.01
CA GLN A 75 -0.47 1.12 -8.94
C GLN A 75 -1.57 1.88 -8.19
N LEU A 76 -2.19 1.25 -7.18
CA LEU A 76 -3.22 1.90 -6.37
C LEU A 76 -2.67 3.11 -5.60
N LEU A 77 -1.45 3.01 -5.07
CA LEU A 77 -0.81 4.10 -4.35
C LEU A 77 -0.57 5.30 -5.27
N GLU A 78 0.06 5.07 -6.42
CA GLU A 78 0.34 6.11 -7.40
C GLU A 78 -0.94 6.80 -7.87
N GLN A 79 -1.95 6.01 -8.24
CA GLN A 79 -3.26 6.52 -8.65
C GLN A 79 -3.91 7.35 -7.53
N SER A 80 -3.88 6.86 -6.28
CA SER A 80 -4.48 7.56 -5.14
C SER A 80 -3.82 8.91 -4.88
N PHE A 81 -2.49 8.96 -4.91
CA PHE A 81 -1.74 10.21 -4.67
C PHE A 81 -1.92 11.20 -5.83
N PHE A 82 -1.99 10.70 -7.06
CA PHE A 82 -2.28 11.50 -8.24
C PHE A 82 -3.69 12.12 -8.17
N ASP A 83 -4.72 11.29 -7.95
CA ASP A 83 -6.13 11.72 -7.95
C ASP A 83 -6.43 12.70 -6.80
N LEU A 84 -5.83 12.49 -5.63
CA LEU A 84 -5.98 13.38 -4.47
C LEU A 84 -5.08 14.62 -4.56
N ASN A 85 -4.13 14.66 -5.50
CA ASN A 85 -3.13 15.71 -5.65
C ASN A 85 -2.40 16.03 -4.32
N ILE A 86 -1.92 14.97 -3.66
CA ILE A 86 -1.17 15.04 -2.39
C ILE A 86 0.21 14.41 -2.53
N LEU A 87 1.12 14.76 -1.62
CA LEU A 87 2.48 14.22 -1.54
C LEU A 87 2.86 13.95 -0.08
N LEU A 88 3.78 13.01 0.16
CA LEU A 88 4.39 12.73 1.45
C LEU A 88 5.44 13.79 1.77
N LYS A 89 5.32 14.45 2.93
CA LYS A 89 6.29 15.46 3.40
C LYS A 89 7.61 14.85 3.87
N ARG A 90 7.58 13.61 4.35
CA ARG A 90 8.74 12.86 4.85
C ARG A 90 8.57 11.38 4.51
N ILE A 91 9.67 10.64 4.52
CA ILE A 91 9.66 9.18 4.40
C ILE A 91 9.01 8.61 5.67
N PRO A 92 7.89 7.87 5.57
CA PRO A 92 7.29 7.21 6.71
C PRO A 92 8.14 6.01 7.12
N THR A 93 8.49 5.89 8.40
CA THR A 93 9.16 4.70 8.94
C THR A 93 8.24 3.48 8.94
N ARG A 94 6.94 3.73 9.15
CA ARG A 94 5.83 2.77 9.03
C ARG A 94 4.79 3.34 8.10
N PHE A 95 4.40 2.59 7.08
CA PHE A 95 3.37 3.01 6.13
C PHE A 95 2.29 1.94 6.04
N ILE A 96 1.16 2.21 6.69
CA ILE A 96 0.01 1.31 6.71
C ILE A 96 -0.97 1.78 5.64
N LEU A 97 -1.25 0.91 4.67
CA LEU A 97 -2.13 1.19 3.55
C LEU A 97 -3.40 0.35 3.67
N GLN A 98 -4.56 1.00 3.62
CA GLN A 98 -5.84 0.32 3.53
C GLN A 98 -6.27 0.18 2.07
N ILE A 99 -6.57 -1.05 1.67
CA ILE A 99 -7.05 -1.39 0.34
C ILE A 99 -8.48 -0.88 0.14
N PRO A 100 -8.82 -0.28 -1.02
CA PRO A 100 -10.14 0.28 -1.24
C PRO A 100 -11.20 -0.82 -1.31
N ARG A 101 -12.29 -0.64 -0.55
CA ARG A 101 -13.46 -1.53 -0.50
C ARG A 101 -14.74 -0.70 -0.53
N TYR A 102 -15.82 -1.29 -1.07
CA TYR A 102 -17.16 -0.70 -1.01
C TYR A 102 -17.97 -1.40 0.09
N GLY A 103 -17.90 -0.85 1.31
CA GLY A 103 -18.43 -1.53 2.49
C GLY A 103 -17.72 -2.87 2.72
N LYS A 104 -18.46 -3.98 2.60
CA LYS A 104 -17.89 -5.33 2.71
C LYS A 104 -17.39 -5.90 1.38
N GLU A 105 -17.73 -5.25 0.27
CA GLU A 105 -17.43 -5.76 -1.06
C GLU A 105 -16.04 -5.31 -1.55
N ARG A 106 -15.36 -6.23 -2.24
CA ARG A 106 -14.07 -6.00 -2.89
C ARG A 106 -14.29 -5.29 -4.21
N LEU A 107 -13.49 -4.26 -4.50
CA LEU A 107 -13.56 -3.54 -5.79
C LEU A 107 -12.81 -4.26 -6.92
N TYR A 108 -11.77 -5.01 -6.57
CA TYR A 108 -10.94 -5.75 -7.51
C TYR A 108 -11.11 -7.26 -7.32
N ARG A 109 -10.85 -8.04 -8.38
CA ARG A 109 -10.75 -9.50 -8.26
C ARG A 109 -9.61 -9.89 -7.30
N GLY A 110 -8.55 -9.10 -7.31
CA GLY A 110 -7.39 -9.30 -6.46
C GLY A 110 -6.51 -8.07 -6.37
N VAL A 111 -5.89 -7.87 -5.22
CA VAL A 111 -4.89 -6.83 -5.01
C VAL A 111 -3.58 -7.50 -4.64
N LEU A 112 -2.55 -7.34 -5.46
CA LEU A 112 -1.22 -7.88 -5.21
C LEU A 112 -0.46 -6.94 -4.26
N PRO A 113 -0.14 -7.35 -3.03
CA PRO A 113 0.65 -6.55 -2.12
C PRO A 113 2.11 -6.55 -2.58
N SER A 114 2.55 -5.46 -3.20
CA SER A 114 3.91 -5.33 -3.75
C SER A 114 4.95 -5.63 -2.67
N LEU A 115 5.90 -6.54 -2.93
CA LEU A 115 6.94 -6.84 -1.94
C LEU A 115 7.81 -5.62 -1.60
N GLN A 116 8.05 -4.79 -2.62
CA GLN A 116 8.75 -3.52 -2.55
C GLN A 116 7.84 -2.42 -3.06
N LEU A 117 7.82 -1.29 -2.35
CA LEU A 117 6.98 -0.14 -2.68
C LEU A 117 7.87 1.08 -2.89
N ASP A 118 7.93 1.59 -4.11
CA ASP A 118 8.68 2.78 -4.45
C ASP A 118 7.81 4.01 -4.18
N ILE A 119 8.23 4.82 -3.21
CA ILE A 119 7.51 6.05 -2.85
C ILE A 119 8.20 7.31 -3.37
N SER A 120 9.26 7.17 -4.19
CA SER A 120 10.07 8.30 -4.66
C SER A 120 9.20 9.37 -5.32
N SER A 121 8.34 8.96 -6.26
CA SER A 121 7.44 9.81 -7.06
C SER A 121 6.37 10.56 -6.27
N ILE A 122 6.10 10.13 -5.03
CA ILE A 122 5.06 10.72 -4.18
C ILE A 122 5.63 11.52 -3.00
N LEU A 123 6.95 11.74 -2.95
CA LEU A 123 7.62 12.53 -1.92
C LEU A 123 7.73 14.01 -2.35
N LEU A 124 7.36 14.92 -1.46
CA LEU A 124 7.31 16.36 -1.71
C LEU A 124 8.67 16.99 -2.03
N CYS A 125 9.74 16.50 -1.39
CA CYS A 125 11.09 17.06 -1.48
C CYS A 125 12.10 16.02 -1.95
N HIS A 126 11.71 15.12 -2.86
CA HIS A 126 12.62 14.16 -3.46
C HIS A 126 13.12 14.68 -4.82
N PRO A 127 14.44 14.66 -5.09
CA PRO A 127 14.94 15.02 -6.40
C PRO A 127 14.64 13.90 -7.39
N HIS A 128 14.09 14.24 -8.56
CA HIS A 128 13.75 13.27 -9.59
C HIS A 128 14.74 13.31 -10.74
N VAL A 129 14.83 12.19 -11.46
CA VAL A 129 15.58 12.10 -12.72
C VAL A 129 14.63 12.11 -13.89
N CYS A 130 15.06 12.71 -14.99
CA CYS A 130 14.37 12.68 -16.26
C CYS A 130 14.27 11.25 -16.76
N TRP A 131 13.06 10.81 -17.06
CA TRP A 131 12.77 9.46 -17.56
C TRP A 131 13.53 9.12 -18.85
N LYS A 132 13.80 10.11 -19.72
CA LYS A 132 14.44 9.88 -21.03
C LYS A 132 15.97 9.85 -20.99
N CYS A 133 16.60 10.72 -20.22
CA CYS A 133 18.06 10.90 -20.23
C CYS A 133 18.74 10.67 -18.88
N SER A 134 17.97 10.40 -17.83
CA SER A 134 18.44 10.18 -16.45
C SER A 134 19.19 11.36 -15.81
N SER A 135 19.24 12.53 -16.46
CA SER A 135 19.69 13.79 -15.85
C SER A 135 18.65 14.28 -14.83
N LEU A 136 18.95 15.27 -13.99
CA LEU A 136 17.96 15.83 -13.07
C LEU A 136 16.72 16.34 -13.82
N ALA A 137 15.54 16.07 -13.27
CA ALA A 137 14.29 16.56 -13.81
C ALA A 137 14.05 17.99 -13.34
N ASP A 138 13.57 18.83 -14.26
CA ASP A 138 13.19 20.22 -14.00
C ASP A 138 11.69 20.34 -13.75
N LEU A 139 10.91 19.41 -14.29
CA LEU A 139 9.47 19.47 -14.33
C LEU A 139 8.83 18.08 -14.32
N GLN A 140 7.57 18.04 -13.91
CA GLN A 140 6.71 16.87 -14.00
C GLN A 140 5.50 17.20 -14.88
N CYS A 141 5.16 16.30 -15.79
CA CYS A 141 4.01 16.43 -16.68
C CYS A 141 2.90 15.46 -16.24
N LEU A 142 1.90 15.97 -15.53
CA LEU A 142 0.84 15.12 -14.95
C LEU A 142 -0.06 14.48 -16.01
N GLU A 143 -0.30 15.17 -17.13
CA GLU A 143 -1.06 14.62 -18.26
C GLU A 143 -0.42 13.34 -18.83
N CYS A 144 0.91 13.23 -18.80
CA CYS A 144 1.59 12.04 -19.29
C CYS A 144 1.23 10.79 -18.48
N TYR A 145 0.90 10.92 -17.19
CA TYR A 145 0.42 9.80 -16.39
C TYR A 145 -0.90 9.24 -16.93
N LEU A 146 -1.76 10.12 -17.47
CA LEU A 146 -3.08 9.77 -17.95
C LEU A 146 -3.08 9.26 -19.39
N THR A 147 -2.15 9.72 -20.23
CA THR A 147 -2.21 9.51 -21.68
C THR A 147 -1.02 8.74 -22.27
N GLU A 148 0.18 8.87 -21.70
CA GLU A 148 1.42 8.46 -22.39
C GLU A 148 2.25 7.42 -21.62
N THR A 149 2.11 7.34 -20.30
CA THR A 149 2.99 6.55 -19.41
C THR A 149 2.18 5.64 -18.50
N HIS A 150 2.85 4.64 -17.91
CA HIS A 150 2.18 3.68 -17.03
C HIS A 150 2.47 3.95 -15.54
N TRP A 151 3.52 4.71 -15.23
CA TRP A 151 4.02 4.92 -13.87
C TRP A 151 4.32 6.39 -13.62
N LEU A 152 4.11 6.87 -12.38
CA LEU A 152 4.38 8.27 -12.04
C LEU A 152 5.84 8.67 -12.21
N ASN A 153 6.79 7.75 -12.01
CA ASN A 153 8.22 8.03 -12.20
C ASN A 153 8.59 8.32 -13.67
N GLU A 154 7.75 7.96 -14.63
CA GLU A 154 7.96 8.22 -16.07
C GLU A 154 7.49 9.62 -16.49
N THR A 155 6.89 10.38 -15.58
CA THR A 155 6.33 11.71 -15.85
C THR A 155 7.30 12.86 -15.59
N PHE A 156 8.52 12.56 -15.14
CA PHE A 156 9.55 13.55 -14.82
C PHE A 156 10.48 13.79 -16.01
N PHE A 157 10.72 15.05 -16.35
CA PHE A 157 11.52 15.45 -17.50
C PHE A 157 12.49 16.58 -17.17
N CYS A 158 13.64 16.61 -17.84
CA CYS A 158 14.37 17.86 -18.02
C CYS A 158 13.72 18.69 -19.14
N PHE A 159 13.96 19.99 -19.18
CA PHE A 159 13.33 20.88 -20.17
C PHE A 159 13.52 20.43 -21.63
N ASN A 160 14.72 19.93 -21.97
CA ASN A 160 15.02 19.50 -23.34
C ASN A 160 14.22 18.25 -23.73
N CYS A 161 14.28 17.22 -22.90
CA CYS A 161 13.56 15.97 -23.17
C CYS A 161 12.04 16.17 -23.12
N PHE A 162 11.53 17.06 -22.26
CA PHE A 162 10.12 17.44 -22.26
C PHE A 162 9.71 17.98 -23.62
N ARG A 163 10.44 18.99 -24.14
CA ARG A 163 10.13 19.60 -25.44
C ARG A 163 10.24 18.60 -26.58
N GLU A 164 11.31 17.82 -26.64
CA GLU A 164 11.50 16.83 -27.71
C GLU A 164 10.40 15.77 -27.70
N PHE A 165 10.06 15.24 -26.53
CA PHE A 165 9.01 14.23 -26.39
C PHE A 165 7.64 14.80 -26.76
N HIS A 166 7.28 15.97 -26.22
CA HIS A 166 5.95 16.57 -26.43
C HIS A 166 5.77 17.16 -27.82
N CYS A 167 6.82 17.65 -28.49
CA CYS A 167 6.74 18.03 -29.90
C CYS A 167 6.49 16.84 -30.83
N ALA A 168 6.84 15.62 -30.41
CA ALA A 168 6.59 14.40 -31.18
C ALA A 168 5.20 13.80 -30.92
N LEU A 169 4.49 14.25 -29.86
CA LEU A 169 3.13 13.81 -29.59
C LEU A 169 2.18 14.35 -30.66
N LYS A 170 1.23 13.51 -31.07
CA LYS A 170 0.18 13.88 -32.04
C LYS A 170 -0.98 14.64 -31.39
N SER A 171 -0.96 14.83 -30.08
CA SER A 171 -2.00 15.52 -29.32
C SER A 171 -1.91 17.03 -29.54
N GLU A 172 -3.05 17.66 -29.81
CA GLU A 172 -3.18 19.14 -29.84
C GLU A 172 -3.41 19.75 -28.44
N GLN A 173 -3.46 18.92 -27.38
CA GLN A 173 -3.72 19.40 -26.02
C GLN A 173 -2.44 19.87 -25.34
N ASP A 174 -2.51 21.03 -24.70
CA ASP A 174 -1.46 21.51 -23.81
C ASP A 174 -1.42 20.64 -22.56
N HIS A 175 -0.33 19.92 -22.36
CA HIS A 175 -0.13 19.11 -21.16
C HIS A 175 0.17 19.99 -19.94
N ALA A 176 -0.49 19.73 -18.81
CA ALA A 176 -0.24 20.45 -17.57
C ALA A 176 1.12 20.05 -16.95
N VAL A 177 1.92 21.07 -16.58
CA VAL A 177 3.27 20.90 -16.05
C VAL A 177 3.43 21.53 -14.68
N VAL A 178 4.08 20.82 -13.78
CA VAL A 178 4.53 21.31 -12.47
C VAL A 178 6.05 21.47 -12.50
N THR A 179 6.54 22.68 -12.22
CA THR A 179 7.98 22.92 -12.06
C THR A 179 8.46 22.36 -10.73
N LEU A 180 9.54 21.57 -10.76
CA LEU A 180 10.12 21.00 -9.56
C LEU A 180 11.02 22.02 -8.85
N PRO A 181 11.10 21.96 -7.50
CA PRO A 181 12.06 22.76 -6.77
C PRO A 181 13.48 22.36 -7.16
N SER A 182 14.36 23.34 -7.34
CA SER A 182 15.77 23.08 -7.58
C SER A 182 16.42 22.59 -6.28
N ILE A 183 16.81 21.31 -6.27
CA ILE A 183 17.48 20.66 -5.13
C ILE A 183 18.94 20.43 -5.54
N ASP A 184 19.88 20.94 -4.76
CA ASP A 184 21.31 20.69 -4.98
C ASP A 184 21.65 19.26 -4.56
N VAL A 185 21.81 18.38 -5.55
CA VAL A 185 22.12 16.96 -5.31
C VAL A 185 23.58 16.69 -5.64
N ARG A 186 24.35 16.22 -4.64
CA ARG A 186 25.78 15.88 -4.80
C ARG A 186 26.01 14.53 -5.49
N SER A 187 24.96 13.72 -5.62
CA SER A 187 24.97 12.37 -6.20
C SER A 187 23.64 12.10 -6.90
N PRO A 188 23.54 11.10 -7.79
CA PRO A 188 22.25 10.70 -8.36
C PRO A 188 21.23 10.39 -7.24
N PRO A 189 19.96 10.83 -7.40
CA PRO A 189 18.90 10.46 -6.47
C PRO A 189 18.78 8.95 -6.33
N SER A 190 18.74 8.46 -5.09
CA SER A 190 18.52 7.04 -4.80
C SER A 190 17.02 6.80 -4.56
N PRO A 191 16.43 5.74 -5.16
CA PRO A 191 15.03 5.42 -4.92
C PRO A 191 14.73 5.18 -3.44
N VAL A 192 13.57 5.63 -2.99
CA VAL A 192 13.08 5.38 -1.63
C VAL A 192 12.13 4.19 -1.67
N ILE A 193 12.65 3.02 -1.31
CA ILE A 193 11.93 1.75 -1.36
C ILE A 193 11.53 1.29 0.03
N LEU A 194 10.23 1.12 0.25
CA LEU A 194 9.69 0.48 1.44
C LEU A 194 9.56 -1.03 1.22
N GLN A 195 9.65 -1.80 2.31
CA GLN A 195 9.52 -3.26 2.28
C GLN A 195 8.20 -3.68 2.92
N LEU A 196 7.50 -4.61 2.28
CA LEU A 196 6.31 -5.22 2.86
C LEU A 196 6.71 -6.12 4.04
N ALA A 197 6.12 -5.88 5.20
CA ALA A 197 6.31 -6.65 6.42
C ALA A 197 5.16 -7.62 6.69
N ALA A 198 3.92 -7.15 6.50
CA ALA A 198 2.74 -7.94 6.80
C ALA A 198 1.56 -7.50 5.95
N VAL A 199 0.58 -8.40 5.83
CA VAL A 199 -0.71 -8.16 5.20
C VAL A 199 -1.80 -8.68 6.12
N LEU A 200 -2.77 -7.84 6.43
CA LEU A 200 -3.99 -8.23 7.10
C LEU A 200 -5.06 -8.47 6.03
N CYS A 201 -5.70 -9.63 6.07
CA CYS A 201 -6.75 -10.02 5.14
C CYS A 201 -8.08 -10.16 5.88
N ILE A 202 -9.16 -9.82 5.19
CA ILE A 202 -10.54 -10.04 5.66
C ILE A 202 -11.42 -10.46 4.49
N GLU A 203 -12.08 -11.61 4.64
CA GLU A 203 -13.05 -12.10 3.69
C GLU A 203 -14.43 -11.45 3.96
N SER A 204 -14.99 -11.68 5.15
CA SER A 204 -16.30 -11.17 5.56
C SER A 204 -16.26 -10.48 6.93
N SER A 205 -15.88 -11.21 7.97
CA SER A 205 -15.71 -10.70 9.34
C SER A 205 -14.50 -11.32 10.06
N HIS A 206 -13.88 -12.34 9.47
CA HIS A 206 -12.75 -13.03 10.07
C HIS A 206 -11.42 -12.49 9.52
N TYR A 207 -10.64 -11.89 10.42
CA TYR A 207 -9.32 -11.38 10.11
C TYR A 207 -8.26 -12.48 10.24
N VAL A 208 -7.40 -12.56 9.23
CA VAL A 208 -6.19 -13.38 9.23
C VAL A 208 -5.01 -12.55 8.79
N SER A 209 -3.80 -12.99 9.11
CA SER A 209 -2.59 -12.24 8.77
C SER A 209 -1.56 -13.09 8.07
N PHE A 210 -0.85 -12.47 7.13
CA PHE A 210 0.37 -12.98 6.54
C PHE A 210 1.53 -12.10 6.99
N VAL A 211 2.60 -12.70 7.49
CA VAL A 211 3.75 -11.98 8.05
C VAL A 211 5.03 -12.52 7.45
N ARG A 212 5.92 -11.62 7.03
CA ARG A 212 7.24 -11.97 6.50
C ARG A 212 8.19 -12.30 7.65
N VAL A 213 8.93 -13.40 7.55
CA VAL A 213 9.78 -13.95 8.62
C VAL A 213 11.21 -13.40 8.59
N GLY A 214 11.52 -12.48 7.67
CA GLY A 214 12.85 -11.89 7.53
C GLY A 214 12.88 -10.63 6.66
N ASP A 215 14.05 -10.01 6.59
CA ASP A 215 14.33 -8.77 5.86
C ASP A 215 14.78 -9.01 4.40
N ARG A 216 15.28 -10.21 4.09
CA ARG A 216 15.75 -10.58 2.75
C ARG A 216 14.60 -10.74 1.75
N PRO A 217 14.74 -10.36 0.48
CA PRO A 217 13.68 -10.50 -0.54
C PRO A 217 13.09 -11.90 -0.62
N GLU A 218 13.90 -12.93 -0.43
CA GLU A 218 13.51 -14.35 -0.52
C GLU A 218 12.95 -14.90 0.80
N SER A 219 12.75 -14.05 1.82
CA SER A 219 12.28 -14.50 3.13
C SER A 219 10.94 -15.19 3.04
N ASP A 220 10.80 -16.25 3.83
CA ASP A 220 9.55 -16.99 3.97
C ASP A 220 8.45 -16.14 4.60
N TRP A 221 7.22 -16.59 4.37
CA TRP A 221 6.02 -16.00 4.95
C TRP A 221 5.34 -16.99 5.88
N ILE A 222 4.67 -16.48 6.90
CA ILE A 222 3.77 -17.26 7.74
C ILE A 222 2.35 -16.74 7.58
N PHE A 223 1.41 -17.67 7.54
CA PHE A 223 -0.01 -17.43 7.71
C PHE A 223 -0.38 -17.65 9.18
N PHE A 224 -1.18 -16.75 9.73
CA PHE A 224 -1.72 -16.86 11.08
C PHE A 224 -3.24 -16.68 11.08
N ASP A 225 -3.92 -17.65 11.66
CA ASP A 225 -5.36 -17.64 11.91
C ASP A 225 -5.63 -17.86 13.39
N SER A 226 -6.24 -16.86 14.04
CA SER A 226 -6.51 -16.89 15.48
C SER A 226 -7.67 -17.82 15.88
N MET A 227 -8.49 -18.24 14.92
CA MET A 227 -9.68 -19.09 15.13
C MET A 227 -9.71 -20.25 14.12
N ALA A 228 -8.56 -20.84 13.83
CA ALA A 228 -8.40 -21.88 12.82
C ALA A 228 -9.18 -23.16 13.15
N ASP A 229 -9.28 -23.50 14.44
CA ASP A 229 -10.05 -24.64 14.93
C ASP A 229 -10.73 -24.32 16.27
N ARG A 230 -11.64 -25.17 16.71
CA ARG A 230 -12.33 -25.05 18.00
C ARG A 230 -12.40 -26.40 18.71
N GLU A 231 -11.89 -26.42 19.94
CA GLU A 231 -12.03 -27.56 20.82
C GLU A 231 -13.21 -27.36 21.78
N GLY A 232 -14.17 -28.27 21.71
CA GLY A 232 -15.41 -28.25 22.52
C GLY A 232 -16.54 -27.42 21.92
N GLU A 233 -17.73 -27.54 22.51
CA GLU A 233 -18.95 -26.88 22.02
C GLU A 233 -19.14 -25.50 22.69
N GLU A 234 -20.14 -25.35 23.56
CA GLU A 234 -20.52 -24.06 24.16
C GLU A 234 -19.44 -23.48 25.09
N THR A 235 -18.77 -24.31 25.88
CA THR A 235 -17.65 -23.92 26.77
C THR A 235 -16.27 -24.10 26.12
N GLY A 236 -16.25 -24.39 24.82
CA GLY A 236 -15.03 -24.61 24.05
C GLY A 236 -14.19 -23.35 23.88
N HIS A 237 -12.98 -23.54 23.35
CA HIS A 237 -12.04 -22.46 23.06
C HIS A 237 -11.48 -22.60 21.65
N ASN A 238 -11.06 -21.47 21.07
CA ASN A 238 -10.47 -21.45 19.74
C ASN A 238 -9.00 -21.85 19.83
N VAL A 239 -8.54 -22.62 18.85
CA VAL A 239 -7.14 -23.04 18.69
C VAL A 239 -6.56 -22.25 17.51
N PRO A 240 -5.53 -21.43 17.75
CA PRO A 240 -4.88 -20.68 16.68
C PRO A 240 -3.95 -21.58 15.87
N GLU A 241 -3.73 -21.23 14.61
CA GLU A 241 -2.82 -21.94 13.71
C GLU A 241 -1.81 -20.97 13.10
N VAL A 242 -0.55 -21.42 13.04
CA VAL A 242 0.52 -20.77 12.27
C VAL A 242 1.01 -21.75 11.21
N ARG A 243 0.98 -21.35 9.94
CA ARG A 243 1.46 -22.17 8.82
C ARG A 243 2.55 -21.44 8.05
N LEU A 244 3.60 -22.18 7.68
CA LEU A 244 4.61 -21.67 6.75
C LEU A 244 4.02 -21.60 5.34
N CYS A 245 4.24 -20.49 4.66
CA CYS A 245 3.83 -20.20 3.30
C CYS A 245 5.09 -19.97 2.46
N PRO A 246 5.76 -21.04 2.00
CA PRO A 246 6.92 -20.89 1.14
C PRO A 246 6.51 -20.29 -0.21
N ASP A 247 7.50 -19.72 -0.91
CA ASP A 247 7.37 -19.22 -2.29
C ASP A 247 6.43 -18.02 -2.50
N PHE A 248 5.87 -17.40 -1.45
CA PHE A 248 5.07 -16.18 -1.61
C PHE A 248 5.86 -15.05 -2.26
N SER A 249 7.12 -14.87 -1.85
CA SER A 249 8.05 -13.85 -2.39
C SER A 249 8.18 -13.92 -3.91
N ARG A 250 8.15 -15.12 -4.50
CA ARG A 250 8.19 -15.33 -5.96
C ARG A 250 7.02 -14.66 -6.68
N TRP A 251 5.85 -14.67 -6.05
CA TRP A 251 4.61 -14.19 -6.66
C TRP A 251 4.33 -12.71 -6.39
N LEU A 252 4.85 -12.15 -5.30
CA LEU A 252 4.65 -10.74 -4.89
C LEU A 252 5.44 -9.71 -5.72
N SER A 253 6.15 -10.14 -6.77
CA SER A 253 6.76 -9.23 -7.75
C SER A 253 5.68 -8.56 -8.61
N PRO A 254 5.76 -7.24 -8.87
CA PRO A 254 4.85 -6.52 -9.77
C PRO A 254 4.76 -7.14 -11.18
N GLU A 255 5.81 -7.78 -11.65
CA GLU A 255 5.87 -8.45 -12.96
C GLU A 255 4.81 -9.58 -13.10
N ASN A 256 4.38 -10.14 -11.97
CA ASN A 256 3.39 -11.22 -11.98
C ASN A 256 1.95 -10.72 -12.06
N VAL A 257 1.68 -9.40 -11.96
CA VAL A 257 0.32 -8.85 -12.05
C VAL A 257 -0.36 -9.26 -13.34
N ASP A 258 0.33 -9.13 -14.49
CA ASP A 258 -0.21 -9.51 -15.80
C ASP A 258 -0.44 -11.02 -15.94
N GLN A 259 0.40 -11.82 -15.28
CA GLN A 259 0.23 -13.27 -15.25
C GLN A 259 -1.02 -13.61 -14.44
N LEU A 260 -1.12 -13.07 -13.23
CA LEU A 260 -2.24 -13.28 -12.31
C LEU A 260 -3.54 -12.78 -12.92
N HIS A 261 -3.53 -11.66 -13.63
CA HIS A 261 -4.66 -11.10 -14.35
C HIS A 261 -5.18 -12.06 -15.45
N ARG A 262 -4.27 -12.70 -16.20
CA ARG A 262 -4.62 -13.60 -17.31
C ARG A 262 -4.99 -15.01 -16.87
N SER A 263 -4.35 -15.52 -15.82
CA SER A 263 -4.73 -16.79 -15.22
C SER A 263 -6.03 -16.65 -14.44
N THR A 264 -6.94 -17.61 -14.56
CA THR A 264 -7.79 -17.95 -13.41
C THR A 264 -6.82 -18.37 -12.31
N ILE A 265 -6.88 -17.67 -11.16
CA ILE A 265 -6.02 -17.90 -9.99
C ILE A 265 -6.01 -19.40 -9.59
N ASP A 266 -7.06 -20.13 -9.99
CA ASP A 266 -7.33 -21.55 -9.75
C ASP A 266 -6.29 -22.60 -10.15
N SER A 267 -5.33 -22.36 -11.06
CA SER A 267 -4.56 -23.49 -11.65
C SER A 267 -3.13 -23.70 -11.14
N ASN A 268 -2.48 -22.72 -10.50
CA ASN A 268 -1.08 -22.85 -10.05
C ASN A 268 -0.76 -22.17 -8.70
N VAL A 269 -1.75 -21.55 -8.06
CA VAL A 269 -1.56 -20.71 -6.89
C VAL A 269 -2.09 -21.43 -5.65
N SER A 270 -1.34 -21.37 -4.54
CA SER A 270 -1.79 -21.99 -3.29
C SER A 270 -3.00 -21.24 -2.70
N ALA A 271 -3.94 -21.95 -2.07
CA ALA A 271 -5.11 -21.34 -1.44
C ALA A 271 -4.77 -20.20 -0.44
N PRO A 272 -3.71 -20.30 0.39
CA PRO A 272 -3.27 -19.17 1.22
C PRO A 272 -2.89 -17.93 0.40
N PHE A 273 -2.25 -18.09 -0.76
CA PHE A 273 -1.88 -16.96 -1.61
C PHE A 273 -3.08 -16.36 -2.33
N GLU A 274 -4.03 -17.19 -2.76
CA GLU A 274 -5.30 -16.70 -3.28
C GLU A 274 -6.01 -15.82 -2.24
N ARG A 275 -6.09 -16.29 -0.99
CA ARG A 275 -6.65 -15.51 0.12
C ARG A 275 -5.89 -14.21 0.37
N LEU A 276 -4.56 -14.23 0.28
CA LEU A 276 -3.73 -13.02 0.40
C LEU A 276 -4.16 -11.95 -0.60
N ILE A 277 -4.34 -12.33 -1.87
CA ILE A 277 -4.63 -11.40 -2.96
C ILE A 277 -6.10 -10.98 -2.96
N THR A 278 -7.02 -11.93 -2.81
CA THR A 278 -8.45 -11.65 -2.93
C THR A 278 -8.95 -10.90 -1.71
N ASP A 279 -8.48 -11.24 -0.52
CA ASP A 279 -8.99 -10.70 0.74
C ASP A 279 -8.05 -9.66 1.37
N CYS A 280 -7.07 -9.15 0.64
CA CYS A 280 -6.17 -8.09 1.09
C CYS A 280 -6.97 -6.90 1.67
N TYR A 281 -6.61 -6.45 2.88
CA TYR A 281 -7.30 -5.35 3.56
C TYR A 281 -6.34 -4.28 4.03
N LEU A 282 -5.30 -4.65 4.79
CA LEU A 282 -4.20 -3.73 5.14
C LEU A 282 -2.87 -4.28 4.66
N CYS A 283 -2.02 -3.41 4.13
CA CYS A 283 -0.61 -3.70 3.86
C CYS A 283 0.26 -2.87 4.79
N PHE A 284 1.22 -3.51 5.44
CA PHE A 284 2.16 -2.88 6.37
C PHE A 284 3.54 -2.82 5.71
N TYR A 285 4.00 -1.61 5.43
CA TYR A 285 5.33 -1.36 4.90
C TYR A 285 6.21 -0.67 5.93
N TYR A 286 7.52 -0.90 5.84
CA TYR A 286 8.52 -0.21 6.64
C TYR A 286 9.66 0.28 5.76
N TRP A 287 10.34 1.34 6.20
CA TRP A 287 11.55 1.83 5.55
C TRP A 287 12.79 1.18 6.19
N PRO A 288 13.55 0.31 5.47
CA PRO A 288 14.68 -0.41 6.06
C PRO A 288 15.79 0.52 6.57
N ASP A 289 16.12 1.57 5.82
CA ASP A 289 17.22 2.48 6.21
C ASP A 289 16.84 3.35 7.40
N GLY A 290 15.54 3.54 7.66
CA GLY A 290 15.05 4.25 8.84
C GLY A 290 15.39 3.56 10.15
N LEU A 291 15.58 2.23 10.14
CA LEU A 291 15.97 1.45 11.33
C LEU A 291 17.41 1.71 11.78
N LEU A 292 18.25 2.31 10.91
CA LEU A 292 19.62 2.71 11.26
C LEU A 292 19.67 4.06 11.99
N TYR A 293 18.57 4.82 11.98
CA TYR A 293 18.48 6.16 12.56
C TYR A 293 17.44 6.27 13.71
N SER A 294 16.88 5.14 14.15
CA SER A 294 15.95 5.01 15.28
C SER A 294 16.65 4.63 16.58
#